data_AF-A0A433KT42-F1
#
_entry.id   AF-A0A433KT42-F1
#
_cell.length_a   1.000
_cell.length_b   1.000
_cell.length_c   1.000
_cell.angle_alpha   90.00
_cell.angle_beta   90.00
_cell.angle_gamma   90.00
#
_symmetry.space_group_name_H-M   'P 1'
#
loop_
_entity.id
_entity.type
_entity.pdbx_description
1 polymer ?
#
loop_
_entity_poly.entity_id
_entity_poly.type
_entity_poly.pdbx_seq_one_letter_code
_entity_poly.pdbx_strand_id
1 'polypeptide(L)'
;MNLHAVVTDDTIDAADIRVALEGAGIYAEVTPLHLQAAAKVAAAEIADYPVGQQNNARDSLIAWMDELLDAADDACLERIAKSIAKLKRDHGELATWRCDGGYIALDVPTVFVASVSRAYGAKRDIELRTLTGLLLPQLERIAPSILKGVLGAKYAGNRGDYERLVLVACCELVGEGAS
;
A
#
# COMPACT_ATOMS: atom_id res chain seq x y z
N MET A 1 11.62 14.50 -31.25
CA MET A 1 11.79 14.26 -29.80
C MET A 1 10.44 14.54 -29.16
N ASN A 2 9.66 13.51 -28.84
CA ASN A 2 8.32 13.68 -28.28
C ASN A 2 8.41 13.50 -26.76
N LEU A 3 8.15 14.58 -26.02
CA LEU A 3 8.06 14.56 -24.56
C LEU A 3 6.66 14.07 -24.16
N HIS A 4 6.60 12.98 -23.41
CA HIS A 4 5.35 12.44 -22.86
C HIS A 4 5.28 12.78 -21.37
N ALA A 5 4.27 13.55 -20.97
CA ALA A 5 3.97 13.85 -19.57
C ALA A 5 2.84 12.94 -19.08
N VAL A 6 3.06 12.21 -17.99
CA VAL A 6 2.04 11.35 -17.35
C VAL A 6 2.24 11.38 -15.83
N VAL A 7 1.12 11.41 -15.08
CA VAL A 7 1.00 11.64 -13.62
C VAL A 7 0.81 10.33 -12.83
N THR A 8 1.11 10.32 -11.53
CA THR A 8 1.79 9.23 -10.77
C THR A 8 1.14 8.79 -9.43
N ASP A 9 1.63 7.66 -8.87
CA ASP A 9 1.51 7.15 -7.46
C ASP A 9 2.94 6.94 -6.85
N ASP A 10 3.17 7.24 -5.57
CA ASP A 10 4.44 7.78 -5.06
C ASP A 10 5.36 6.78 -4.31
N THR A 11 5.18 5.46 -4.45
CA THR A 11 5.76 4.48 -3.51
C THR A 11 7.03 3.71 -3.96
N ILE A 12 7.56 3.91 -5.17
CA ILE A 12 8.77 3.19 -5.67
C ILE A 12 9.93 4.17 -5.92
N ASP A 13 11.13 3.83 -5.42
CA ASP A 13 12.32 4.67 -5.55
C ASP A 13 12.94 4.59 -6.96
N ALA A 14 13.20 5.76 -7.54
CA ALA A 14 13.79 5.93 -8.85
C ALA A 14 15.23 5.39 -8.95
N ALA A 15 15.97 5.33 -7.83
CA ALA A 15 17.35 4.87 -7.82
C ALA A 15 17.49 3.39 -8.19
N ASP A 16 16.60 2.54 -7.67
CA ASP A 16 16.64 1.09 -7.89
C ASP A 16 16.28 0.72 -9.34
N ILE A 17 15.33 1.45 -9.93
CA ILE A 17 14.94 1.30 -11.33
C ILE A 17 16.08 1.69 -12.27
N ARG A 18 16.81 2.78 -11.96
CA ARG A 18 17.95 3.22 -12.79
C ARG A 18 19.07 2.19 -12.83
N VAL A 19 19.43 1.64 -11.67
CA VAL A 19 20.48 0.63 -11.56
C VAL A 19 20.11 -0.63 -12.36
N ALA A 20 18.85 -1.05 -12.32
CA ALA A 20 18.38 -2.19 -13.08
C ALA A 20 18.38 -1.95 -14.61
N LEU A 21 17.94 -0.77 -15.05
CA LEU A 21 17.95 -0.38 -16.46
C LEU A 21 19.37 -0.27 -17.02
N GLU A 22 20.29 0.33 -16.27
CA GLU A 22 21.71 0.41 -16.64
C GLU A 22 22.35 -0.99 -16.72
N GLY A 23 21.98 -1.90 -15.81
CA GLY A 23 22.39 -3.31 -15.86
C GLY A 23 21.89 -4.06 -17.10
N ALA A 24 20.77 -3.64 -17.67
CA ALA A 24 20.21 -4.14 -18.93
C ALA A 24 20.73 -3.40 -20.18
N GLY A 25 21.66 -2.43 -20.03
CA GLY A 25 22.20 -1.64 -21.12
C GLY A 25 21.31 -0.49 -21.59
N ILE A 26 20.29 -0.13 -20.81
CA ILE A 26 19.29 0.90 -21.13
C ILE A 26 19.63 2.17 -20.34
N TYR A 27 20.01 3.25 -21.04
CA TYR A 27 20.33 4.53 -20.41
C TYR A 27 19.13 5.47 -20.46
N ALA A 28 18.45 5.64 -19.33
CA ALA A 28 17.27 6.50 -19.19
C ALA A 28 17.44 7.50 -18.02
N GLU A 29 16.90 8.71 -18.17
CA GLU A 29 16.85 9.70 -17.10
C GLU A 29 15.68 9.36 -16.15
N VAL A 30 15.99 8.71 -15.02
CA VAL A 30 14.95 8.13 -14.15
C VAL A 30 14.38 9.18 -13.21
N THR A 31 13.22 9.70 -13.58
CA THR A 31 12.25 10.34 -12.68
C THR A 31 11.22 9.30 -12.24
N PRO A 32 10.53 9.48 -11.10
CA PRO A 32 9.68 8.45 -10.49
C PRO A 32 8.74 7.79 -11.51
N LEU A 33 9.02 6.52 -11.83
CA LEU A 33 8.51 5.85 -13.02
C LEU A 33 7.42 4.84 -12.63
N HIS A 34 6.21 5.03 -13.14
CA HIS A 34 5.06 4.12 -12.96
C HIS A 34 5.28 2.87 -13.82
N LEU A 35 4.83 1.71 -13.36
CA LEU A 35 4.89 0.44 -14.12
C LEU A 35 4.36 0.58 -15.57
N GLN A 36 3.40 1.48 -15.82
CA GLN A 36 2.95 1.81 -17.18
C GLN A 36 3.96 2.58 -18.03
N ALA A 37 4.77 3.45 -17.42
CA ALA A 37 5.87 4.13 -18.08
C ALA A 37 7.03 3.15 -18.34
N ALA A 38 7.31 2.25 -17.40
CA ALA A 38 8.31 1.20 -17.58
C ALA A 38 7.90 0.26 -18.72
N ALA A 39 6.64 -0.17 -18.74
CA ALA A 39 6.08 -0.98 -19.82
C ALA A 39 6.09 -0.26 -21.18
N LYS A 40 5.86 1.07 -21.23
CA LYS A 40 5.93 1.85 -22.47
C LYS A 40 7.36 2.01 -22.99
N VAL A 41 8.31 2.32 -22.11
CA VAL A 41 9.74 2.42 -22.47
C VAL A 41 10.22 1.05 -22.94
N ALA A 42 9.93 0.00 -22.19
CA ALA A 42 10.36 -1.34 -22.55
C ALA A 42 9.69 -1.86 -23.85
N ALA A 43 8.44 -1.49 -24.12
CA ALA A 43 7.81 -1.79 -25.41
C ALA A 43 8.47 -1.05 -26.59
N ALA A 44 8.97 0.16 -26.38
CA ALA A 44 9.73 0.90 -27.38
C ALA A 44 11.11 0.23 -27.63
N GLU A 45 11.80 -0.17 -26.57
CA GLU A 45 13.09 -0.87 -26.67
C GLU A 45 12.95 -2.27 -27.32
N ILE A 46 11.88 -3.02 -27.00
CA ILE A 46 11.61 -4.32 -27.64
C ILE A 46 11.38 -4.17 -29.14
N ALA A 47 10.79 -3.06 -29.60
CA ALA A 47 10.55 -2.82 -31.02
C ALA A 47 11.86 -2.68 -31.82
N ASP A 48 12.95 -2.29 -31.16
CA ASP A 48 14.28 -2.13 -31.77
C ASP A 48 15.05 -3.47 -31.88
N TYR A 49 14.57 -4.54 -31.24
CA TYR A 49 15.16 -5.88 -31.39
C TYR A 49 14.82 -6.48 -32.77
N PRO A 50 15.69 -7.34 -33.33
CA PRO A 50 15.35 -8.14 -34.51
C PRO A 50 14.08 -8.96 -34.28
N VAL A 51 13.19 -9.05 -35.28
CA VAL A 51 11.85 -9.68 -35.16
C VAL A 51 11.89 -11.08 -34.53
N GLY A 52 12.92 -11.88 -34.81
CA GLY A 52 13.09 -13.22 -34.22
C GLY A 52 13.44 -13.25 -32.73
N GLN A 53 13.81 -12.11 -32.13
CA GLN A 53 14.25 -11.96 -30.74
C GLN A 53 13.26 -11.16 -29.89
N GLN A 54 12.32 -10.44 -30.51
CA GLN A 54 11.36 -9.58 -29.82
C GLN A 54 10.51 -10.36 -28.79
N ASN A 55 10.10 -11.59 -29.11
CA ASN A 55 9.35 -12.43 -28.17
C ASN A 55 10.18 -12.78 -26.93
N ASN A 56 11.45 -13.15 -27.11
CA ASN A 56 12.34 -13.47 -26.00
C ASN A 56 12.63 -12.24 -25.12
N ALA A 57 12.80 -11.07 -25.73
CA ALA A 57 12.97 -9.80 -25.02
C ALA A 57 11.71 -9.44 -24.22
N ARG A 58 10.51 -9.66 -24.79
CA ARG A 58 9.23 -9.46 -24.10
C ARG A 58 9.08 -10.39 -22.90
N ASP A 59 9.36 -11.67 -23.06
CA ASP A 59 9.20 -12.65 -21.98
C ASP A 59 10.20 -12.39 -20.84
N SER A 60 11.42 -11.96 -21.18
CA SER A 60 12.42 -11.57 -20.18
C SER A 60 12.03 -10.31 -19.41
N LEU A 61 11.41 -9.31 -20.07
CA LEU A 61 10.87 -8.14 -19.41
C LEU A 61 9.73 -8.50 -18.44
N ILE A 62 8.81 -9.37 -18.86
CA ILE A 62 7.69 -9.81 -18.01
C ILE A 62 8.23 -10.49 -16.75
N ALA A 63 9.17 -11.44 -16.91
CA ALA A 63 9.78 -12.13 -15.77
C ALA A 63 10.46 -11.15 -14.80
N TRP A 64 11.20 -10.16 -15.32
CA TRP A 64 11.83 -9.13 -14.49
C TRP A 64 10.82 -8.23 -13.77
N MET A 65 9.72 -7.85 -14.44
CA MET A 65 8.65 -7.08 -13.82
C MET A 65 7.96 -7.86 -12.70
N ASP A 66 7.73 -9.15 -12.90
CA ASP A 66 7.16 -10.05 -11.88
C ASP A 66 8.10 -10.14 -10.66
N GLU A 67 9.41 -10.34 -10.87
CA GLU A 67 10.41 -10.37 -9.79
C GLU A 67 10.46 -9.07 -8.98
N LEU A 68 10.37 -7.91 -9.63
CA LEU A 68 10.33 -6.62 -8.95
C LEU A 68 9.04 -6.42 -8.14
N LEU A 69 7.91 -6.87 -8.67
CA LEU A 69 6.63 -6.81 -7.97
C LEU A 69 6.66 -7.68 -6.72
N ASP A 70 7.19 -8.90 -6.82
CA ASP A 70 7.37 -9.81 -5.70
C ASP A 70 8.26 -9.19 -4.61
N ALA A 71 9.41 -8.61 -4.99
CA ALA A 71 10.30 -7.95 -4.05
C ALA A 71 9.66 -6.73 -3.36
N ALA A 72 8.86 -5.95 -4.08
CA ALA A 72 8.12 -4.82 -3.52
C ALA A 72 7.04 -5.28 -2.53
N ASP A 73 6.34 -6.38 -2.85
CA ASP A 73 5.35 -6.99 -1.97
C ASP A 73 6.00 -7.54 -0.69
N ASP A 74 7.15 -8.21 -0.80
CA ASP A 74 7.91 -8.71 0.35
C ASP A 74 8.38 -7.56 1.27
N ALA A 75 8.93 -6.49 0.69
CA ALA A 75 9.34 -5.31 1.46
C ALA A 75 8.14 -4.64 2.16
N CYS A 76 6.99 -4.59 1.49
CA CYS A 76 5.74 -4.08 2.07
C CYS A 76 5.29 -4.94 3.26
N LEU A 77 5.28 -6.27 3.11
CA LEU A 77 4.94 -7.21 4.18
C LEU A 77 5.90 -7.11 5.36
N GLU A 78 7.20 -6.99 5.11
CA GLU A 78 8.20 -6.85 6.16
C GLU A 78 8.01 -5.53 6.94
N ARG A 79 7.70 -4.43 6.23
CA ARG A 79 7.39 -3.13 6.83
C ARG A 79 6.15 -3.20 7.74
N ILE A 80 5.11 -3.92 7.30
CA ILE A 80 3.90 -4.16 8.10
C ILE A 80 4.24 -4.99 9.34
N ALA A 81 4.95 -6.10 9.18
CA ALA A 81 5.34 -6.96 10.30
C ALA A 81 6.19 -6.21 11.34
N LYS A 82 7.15 -5.41 10.88
CA LYS A 82 7.96 -4.51 11.75
C LYS A 82 7.09 -3.48 12.45
N SER A 83 6.12 -2.89 11.74
CA SER A 83 5.16 -1.94 12.33
C SER A 83 4.31 -2.61 13.42
N ILE A 84 3.73 -3.79 13.17
CA ILE A 84 2.94 -4.55 14.16
C ILE A 84 3.79 -4.91 15.39
N ALA A 85 5.02 -5.40 15.18
CA ALA A 85 5.93 -5.71 16.28
C ALA A 85 6.28 -4.48 17.12
N LYS A 86 6.45 -3.32 16.47
CA LYS A 86 6.65 -2.04 17.15
C LYS A 86 5.40 -1.61 17.92
N LEU A 87 4.22 -1.71 17.33
CA LEU A 87 2.95 -1.40 18.01
C LEU A 87 2.78 -2.24 19.27
N LYS A 88 3.05 -3.55 19.20
CA LYS A 88 2.98 -4.43 20.36
C LYS A 88 3.96 -4.04 21.46
N ARG A 89 5.18 -3.66 21.08
CA ARG A 89 6.22 -3.23 22.02
C ARG A 89 5.86 -1.90 22.71
N ASP A 90 5.41 -0.92 21.93
CA ASP A 90 5.23 0.46 22.40
C ASP A 90 3.85 0.66 23.08
N HIS A 91 2.85 -0.16 22.74
CA HIS A 91 1.46 0.02 23.20
C HIS A 91 0.82 -1.22 23.84
N GLY A 92 1.56 -2.33 23.96
CA GLY A 92 1.10 -3.54 24.65
C GLY A 92 0.25 -4.46 23.78
N GLU A 93 -0.77 -5.07 24.36
CA GLU A 93 -1.59 -6.07 23.67
C GLU A 93 -2.33 -5.50 22.46
N LEU A 94 -2.33 -6.28 21.38
CA LEU A 94 -3.01 -5.97 20.14
C LEU A 94 -4.25 -6.85 20.00
N ALA A 95 -5.32 -6.28 19.47
CA ALA A 95 -6.51 -7.00 19.03
C ALA A 95 -6.58 -6.96 17.51
N THR A 96 -6.77 -8.11 16.89
CA THR A 96 -6.95 -8.20 15.44
C THR A 96 -8.42 -8.01 15.10
N TRP A 97 -8.76 -6.87 14.51
CA TRP A 97 -10.05 -6.69 13.87
C TRP A 97 -10.03 -7.30 12.46
N ARG A 98 -11.12 -7.93 12.05
CA ARG A 98 -11.33 -8.39 10.67
C ARG A 98 -12.66 -7.87 10.18
N CYS A 99 -12.68 -7.29 8.98
CA CYS A 99 -13.95 -6.90 8.39
C CYS A 99 -14.79 -8.13 8.05
N ASP A 100 -16.11 -7.97 7.96
CA ASP A 100 -16.99 -9.00 7.39
C ASP A 100 -16.49 -9.44 6.01
N GLY A 101 -16.40 -10.76 5.80
CA GLY A 101 -15.81 -11.38 4.62
C GLY A 101 -14.28 -11.55 4.66
N GLY A 102 -13.59 -10.98 5.65
CA GLY A 102 -12.19 -11.29 5.98
C GLY A 102 -11.13 -10.66 5.05
N TYR A 103 -11.52 -9.73 4.18
CA TYR A 103 -10.63 -9.10 3.20
C TYR A 103 -9.69 -8.04 3.78
N ILE A 104 -10.01 -7.53 4.97
CA ILE A 104 -9.18 -6.58 5.72
C ILE A 104 -8.96 -7.17 7.11
N ALA A 105 -7.71 -7.14 7.56
CA ALA A 105 -7.32 -7.39 8.95
C ALA A 105 -6.50 -6.21 9.45
N LEU A 106 -6.82 -5.72 10.65
CA LEU A 106 -6.07 -4.65 11.32
C LEU A 106 -5.67 -5.10 12.71
N ASP A 107 -4.37 -5.08 13.01
CA ASP A 107 -3.85 -5.27 14.35
C ASP A 107 -3.83 -3.93 15.09
N VAL A 108 -4.80 -3.75 15.99
CA VAL A 108 -5.06 -2.49 16.69
C VAL A 108 -4.63 -2.62 18.15
N PRO A 109 -3.84 -1.68 18.71
CA PRO A 109 -3.51 -1.74 20.13
C PRO A 109 -4.76 -1.53 21.00
N THR A 110 -4.99 -2.47 21.91
CA THR A 110 -6.19 -2.53 22.79
C THR A 110 -6.38 -1.26 23.61
N VAL A 111 -5.29 -0.60 23.99
CA VAL A 111 -5.29 0.67 24.73
C VAL A 111 -6.02 1.78 23.96
N PHE A 112 -5.89 1.83 22.63
CA PHE A 112 -6.57 2.82 21.80
C PHE A 112 -8.03 2.43 21.54
N VAL A 113 -8.36 1.15 21.45
CA VAL A 113 -9.75 0.68 21.31
C VAL A 113 -10.59 1.15 22.51
N ALA A 114 -10.08 0.98 23.72
CA ALA A 114 -10.72 1.47 24.94
C ALA A 114 -10.74 3.01 25.04
N SER A 115 -9.72 3.68 24.52
CA SER A 115 -9.61 5.14 24.56
C SER A 115 -10.60 5.81 23.60
N VAL A 116 -10.60 5.39 22.33
CA VAL A 116 -11.46 5.91 21.26
C VAL A 116 -12.94 5.68 21.55
N SER A 117 -13.29 4.57 22.21
CA SER A 117 -14.68 4.27 22.60
C SER A 117 -15.19 5.12 23.76
N ARG A 118 -14.29 5.55 24.66
CA ARG A 118 -14.64 6.42 25.81
C ARG A 118 -14.51 7.91 25.49
N ALA A 119 -13.77 8.27 24.46
CA ALA A 119 -13.55 9.64 24.04
C ALA A 119 -14.73 10.20 23.21
N TYR A 120 -15.00 11.49 23.36
CA TYR A 120 -16.02 12.23 22.61
C TYR A 120 -15.47 13.58 22.13
N GLY A 121 -16.05 14.12 21.06
CA GLY A 121 -15.65 15.40 20.47
C GLY A 121 -14.17 15.42 20.03
N ALA A 122 -13.53 16.57 20.16
CA ALA A 122 -12.16 16.80 19.67
C ALA A 122 -11.12 15.80 20.20
N LYS A 123 -11.31 15.26 21.41
CA LYS A 123 -10.42 14.25 21.98
C LYS A 123 -10.47 12.94 21.16
N ARG A 124 -11.67 12.51 20.77
CA ARG A 124 -11.85 11.30 19.94
C ARG A 124 -11.19 11.48 18.58
N ASP A 125 -11.32 12.66 17.98
CA ASP A 125 -10.74 12.95 16.66
C ASP A 125 -9.21 12.93 16.71
N ILE A 126 -8.60 13.46 17.78
CA ILE A 126 -7.16 13.41 17.99
C ILE A 126 -6.69 11.95 18.14
N GLU A 127 -7.35 11.17 19.00
CA GLU A 127 -6.99 9.77 19.22
C GLU A 127 -7.14 8.93 17.96
N LEU A 128 -8.22 9.16 17.19
CA LEU A 128 -8.46 8.48 15.93
C LEU A 128 -7.39 8.82 14.89
N ARG A 129 -6.98 10.09 14.80
CA ARG A 129 -5.91 10.52 13.90
C ARG A 129 -4.56 9.92 14.29
N THR A 130 -4.25 9.92 15.59
CA THR A 130 -3.03 9.28 16.11
C THR A 130 -3.02 7.79 15.77
N LEU A 131 -4.11 7.08 16.05
CA LEU A 131 -4.21 5.65 15.75
C LEU A 131 -4.13 5.38 14.24
N THR A 132 -4.78 6.20 13.43
CA THR A 132 -4.70 6.08 11.95
C THR A 132 -3.28 6.26 11.45
N GLY A 133 -2.51 7.19 12.03
CA GLY A 133 -1.09 7.35 11.71
C GLY A 133 -0.24 6.13 12.10
N LEU A 134 -0.54 5.51 13.24
CA LEU A 134 0.13 4.29 13.71
C LEU A 134 -0.16 3.07 12.82
N LEU A 135 -1.40 2.97 12.32
CA LEU A 135 -1.85 1.87 11.47
C LEU A 135 -1.56 2.08 9.98
N LEU A 136 -0.97 3.22 9.61
CA LEU A 136 -0.78 3.61 8.20
C LEU A 136 -0.13 2.51 7.34
N PRO A 137 0.93 1.79 7.79
CA PRO A 137 1.52 0.72 7.00
C PRO A 137 0.55 -0.42 6.66
N GLN A 138 -0.40 -0.74 7.56
CA GLN A 138 -1.45 -1.74 7.32
C GLN A 138 -2.53 -1.19 6.39
N LEU A 139 -2.89 0.09 6.57
CA LEU A 139 -3.95 0.77 5.82
C LEU A 139 -3.58 1.01 4.35
N GLU A 140 -2.34 1.36 4.06
CA GLU A 140 -1.85 1.63 2.70
C GLU A 140 -1.90 0.41 1.77
N ARG A 141 -1.94 -0.81 2.33
CA ARG A 141 -2.11 -2.05 1.54
C ARG A 141 -3.55 -2.27 1.06
N ILE A 142 -4.52 -1.55 1.63
CA ILE A 142 -5.94 -1.79 1.34
C ILE A 142 -6.31 -1.10 0.03
N ALA A 143 -6.63 -1.92 -0.98
CA ALA A 143 -7.09 -1.39 -2.27
C ALA A 143 -8.34 -0.52 -2.10
N PRO A 144 -8.45 0.63 -2.81
CA PRO A 144 -9.62 1.50 -2.73
C PRO A 144 -10.96 0.81 -3.00
N SER A 145 -10.97 -0.20 -3.87
CA SER A 145 -12.14 -1.03 -4.17
C SER A 145 -12.63 -1.82 -2.95
N ILE A 146 -11.71 -2.40 -2.17
CA ILE A 146 -12.00 -3.13 -0.94
C ILE A 146 -12.50 -2.15 0.13
N LEU A 147 -11.80 -1.01 0.28
CA LEU A 147 -12.17 0.02 1.24
C LEU A 147 -13.59 0.58 0.98
N LYS A 148 -13.93 0.79 -0.29
CA LYS A 148 -15.29 1.17 -0.71
C LYS A 148 -16.32 0.11 -0.37
N GLY A 149 -15.98 -1.18 -0.51
CA GLY A 149 -16.85 -2.28 -0.13
C GLY A 149 -17.21 -2.27 1.35
N VAL A 150 -16.23 -1.97 2.22
CA VAL A 150 -16.42 -1.92 3.67
C VAL A 150 -17.12 -0.63 4.13
N LEU A 151 -16.72 0.53 3.58
CA LEU A 151 -17.30 1.82 3.99
C LEU A 151 -18.64 2.14 3.32
N GLY A 152 -18.95 1.48 2.20
CA GLY A 152 -20.18 1.69 1.44
C GLY A 152 -20.42 3.16 1.09
N ALA A 153 -21.59 3.68 1.48
CA ALA A 153 -21.97 5.07 1.22
C ALA A 153 -21.10 6.12 1.94
N LYS A 154 -20.28 5.72 2.92
CA LYS A 154 -19.39 6.63 3.66
C LYS A 154 -18.03 6.83 2.98
N TYR A 155 -17.74 6.07 1.91
CA TYR A 155 -16.50 6.17 1.16
C TYR A 155 -16.42 7.50 0.40
N ALA A 156 -15.33 8.25 0.59
CA ALA A 156 -15.14 9.58 0.02
C ALA A 156 -13.97 9.67 -0.99
N GLY A 157 -13.20 8.60 -1.17
CA GLY A 157 -12.04 8.57 -2.06
C GLY A 157 -10.86 9.40 -1.56
N ASN A 158 -10.72 9.56 -0.24
CA ASN A 158 -9.64 10.38 0.33
C ASN A 158 -9.08 9.77 1.62
N ARG A 159 -7.99 10.35 2.13
CA ARG A 159 -7.29 9.86 3.32
C ARG A 159 -8.17 9.77 4.58
N GLY A 160 -9.28 10.51 4.63
CA GLY A 160 -10.27 10.41 5.71
C GLY A 160 -11.00 9.07 5.74
N ASP A 161 -10.99 8.29 4.66
CA ASP A 161 -11.55 6.93 4.64
C ASP A 161 -10.80 5.97 5.56
N TYR A 162 -9.49 6.18 5.77
CA TYR A 162 -8.72 5.42 6.74
C TYR A 162 -9.17 5.70 8.18
N GLU A 163 -9.40 6.96 8.54
CA GLU A 163 -9.94 7.32 9.86
C GLU A 163 -11.32 6.67 10.06
N ARG A 164 -12.18 6.64 9.04
CA ARG A 164 -13.48 5.96 9.08
C ARG A 164 -13.35 4.46 9.29
N LEU A 165 -12.42 3.80 8.60
CA LEU A 165 -12.18 2.36 8.75
C LEU A 165 -11.66 2.02 10.16
N VAL A 166 -10.69 2.78 10.66
CA VAL A 166 -10.15 2.60 12.01
C VAL A 166 -11.24 2.79 13.06
N LEU A 167 -12.16 3.73 12.83
CA LEU A 167 -13.31 3.95 13.71
C LEU A 167 -14.24 2.73 13.75
N VAL A 168 -14.53 2.14 12.58
CA VAL A 168 -15.34 0.90 12.47
C VAL A 168 -14.66 -0.22 13.25
N ALA A 169 -13.36 -0.45 13.00
CA ALA A 169 -12.58 -1.48 13.69
C ALA A 169 -12.61 -1.32 15.21
N CYS A 170 -12.42 -0.10 15.72
CA CYS A 170 -12.48 0.16 17.16
C CYS A 170 -13.89 -0.08 17.74
N CYS A 171 -14.94 0.33 17.03
CA CYS A 171 -16.31 0.13 17.50
C CYS A 171 -16.71 -1.35 17.55
N GLU A 172 -16.31 -2.14 16.54
CA GLU A 172 -16.62 -3.57 16.47
C GLU A 172 -15.83 -4.37 17.49
N LEU A 173 -14.53 -4.09 17.67
CA LEU A 173 -13.73 -4.73 18.72
C LEU A 173 -14.26 -4.48 20.14
N VAL A 174 -14.92 -3.33 20.38
CA VAL A 174 -15.60 -3.07 21.66
C VAL A 174 -16.91 -3.86 21.77
N GLY A 175 -17.65 -4.00 20.66
CA GLY A 175 -18.89 -4.78 20.61
C GLY A 175 -18.66 -6.29 20.81
N GLU A 176 -17.56 -6.84 20.29
CA GLU A 176 -17.18 -8.25 20.46
C GLU A 176 -16.80 -8.61 21.90
N GLY A 177 -16.31 -7.64 22.69
CA GLY A 177 -15.98 -7.84 24.11
C GLY A 177 -17.18 -7.83 25.06
N ALA A 178 -18.41 -7.61 24.55
CA ALA A 178 -19.64 -7.49 25.35
C ALA A 178 -20.59 -8.70 25.21
N SER A 179 -20.14 -9.79 24.57
CA SER A 179 -20.90 -11.04 24.41
C SER A 179 -20.44 -12.14 25.38
#